data_AF-A0A090Q763-F1
#
_entry.id   AF-A0A090Q763-F1
#
_cell.length_a   1.000
_cell.length_b   1.000
_cell.length_c   1.000
_cell.angle_alpha   90.00
_cell.angle_beta   90.00
_cell.angle_gamma   90.00
#
_symmetry.space_group_name_H-M   'P 1'
#
loop_
_entity.id
_entity.type
_entity.pdbx_description
1 polymer ?
#
loop_
_entity_poly.entity_id
_entity_poly.type
_entity_poly.pdbx_seq_one_letter_code
_entity_poly.pdbx_strand_id
1 'polypeptide(L)'
;MNFTANRNVLRWVIIAFAMIITALILWNTYEFFQQLKESEQKNMKEYEIAIDDLVNQSLEAEMGNLGSTVTENTTTIPMIEVNYKGDMKARNLPEHIMNDTIKLRSLIAEYASENERFVLTMMARFSNYLLW
;
A
#
# COMPACT_ATOMS: atom_id res chain seq x y z
N MET A 1 56.85 27.86 -1.78
CA MET A 1 55.39 27.99 -2.00
C MET A 1 54.71 26.78 -1.37
N ASN A 2 53.81 27.00 -0.41
CA ASN A 2 53.26 25.94 0.45
C ASN A 2 52.10 25.21 -0.24
N PHE A 3 52.33 23.99 -0.70
CA PHE A 3 51.33 23.12 -1.34
C PHE A 3 50.37 22.42 -0.34
N THR A 4 50.43 22.76 0.95
CA THR A 4 49.65 22.12 2.01
C THR A 4 48.21 22.64 2.12
N ALA A 5 47.91 23.86 1.67
CA ALA A 5 46.57 24.46 1.75
C ALA A 5 45.54 23.74 0.87
N ASN A 6 45.95 23.20 -0.28
CA ASN A 6 45.05 22.56 -1.26
C ASN A 6 44.52 21.18 -0.82
N ARG A 7 45.23 20.45 0.05
CA ARG A 7 44.79 19.12 0.52
C ARG A 7 43.56 19.19 1.44
N ASN A 8 43.51 20.20 2.30
CA ASN A 8 42.38 20.37 3.23
C ASN A 8 41.11 20.80 2.48
N VAL A 9 41.23 21.72 1.52
CA VAL A 9 40.12 22.14 0.66
C VAL A 9 39.55 20.96 -0.13
N LEU A 10 40.41 20.16 -0.77
CA LEU A 10 39.98 18.99 -1.53
C LEU A 10 39.24 17.96 -0.66
N ARG A 11 39.70 17.73 0.58
CA ARG A 11 39.04 16.81 1.52
C ARG A 11 37.61 17.26 1.85
N TRP A 12 37.40 18.55 2.11
CA TRP A 12 36.07 19.10 2.36
C TRP A 12 35.18 19.07 1.12
N VAL A 13 35.74 19.30 -0.08
CA VAL A 13 35.00 19.18 -1.34
C VAL A 13 34.48 17.76 -1.55
N ILE A 14 35.28 16.73 -1.29
CA ILE A 14 34.84 15.33 -1.41
C ILE A 14 33.72 15.00 -0.41
N ILE A 15 33.84 15.47 0.84
CA ILE A 15 32.80 15.27 1.86
C ILE A 15 31.50 15.98 1.45
N ALA A 16 31.59 17.23 0.99
CA ALA A 16 30.43 17.98 0.51
C ALA A 16 29.77 17.29 -0.70
N PHE A 17 30.59 16.78 -1.63
CA PHE A 17 30.11 16.04 -2.79
C PHE A 17 29.40 14.74 -2.40
N ALA A 18 29.95 13.98 -1.44
CA ALA A 18 29.33 12.78 -0.91
C ALA A 18 27.99 13.09 -0.20
N MET A 19 27.92 14.19 0.57
CA MET A 19 26.68 14.65 1.19
C MET A 19 25.62 15.00 0.15
N ILE A 20 26.00 15.73 -0.92
CA ILE A 20 25.09 16.10 -2.01
C ILE A 20 24.57 14.86 -2.74
N ILE A 21 25.45 13.92 -3.12
CA ILE A 21 25.04 12.68 -3.77
C ILE A 21 24.08 11.90 -2.88
N THR A 22 24.38 11.77 -1.59
CA THR A 22 23.52 11.07 -0.63
C THR A 22 22.15 11.74 -0.54
N ALA A 23 22.09 13.07 -0.45
CA ALA A 23 20.83 13.80 -0.44
C ALA A 23 20.03 13.62 -1.73
N LEU A 24 20.69 13.62 -2.90
CA LEU A 24 20.05 13.37 -4.19
C LEU A 24 19.47 11.94 -4.28
N ILE A 25 20.20 10.94 -3.79
CA ILE A 25 19.71 9.55 -3.73
C ILE A 25 18.48 9.49 -2.81
N LEU A 26 18.56 10.05 -1.60
CA LEU A 26 17.43 10.06 -0.67
C LEU A 26 16.21 10.74 -1.28
N TRP A 27 16.39 11.90 -1.90
CA TRP A 27 15.32 12.63 -2.56
C TRP A 27 14.67 11.80 -3.67
N ASN A 28 15.48 11.15 -4.51
CA ASN A 28 14.97 10.32 -5.58
C ASN A 28 14.22 9.08 -5.04
N THR A 29 14.75 8.42 -4.00
CA THR A 29 14.06 7.29 -3.37
C THR A 29 12.79 7.71 -2.66
N TYR A 30 12.75 8.92 -2.08
CA TYR A 30 11.54 9.47 -1.47
C TYR A 30 10.43 9.62 -2.52
N GLU A 31 10.72 10.22 -3.68
CA GLU A 31 9.77 10.34 -4.79
C GLU A 31 9.29 8.97 -5.29
N PHE A 32 10.20 8.00 -5.41
CA PHE A 32 9.85 6.63 -5.78
C PHE A 32 8.86 5.99 -4.80
N PHE A 33 9.08 6.13 -3.49
CA PHE A 33 8.16 5.59 -2.48
C PHE A 33 6.78 6.25 -2.55
N GLN A 34 6.71 7.55 -2.83
CA GLN A 34 5.41 8.23 -2.97
C GLN A 34 4.65 7.77 -4.22
N GLN A 35 5.33 7.62 -5.35
CA GLN A 35 4.71 7.09 -6.57
C GLN A 35 4.20 5.66 -6.38
N LEU A 36 4.96 4.81 -5.65
CA LEU A 36 4.50 3.47 -5.30
C LEU A 36 3.22 3.53 -4.46
N LYS A 37 3.19 4.37 -3.42
CA LYS A 37 2.01 4.54 -2.56
C LYS A 37 0.78 5.00 -3.35
N GLU A 38 0.95 5.97 -4.25
CA GLU A 38 -0.13 6.44 -5.12
C GLU A 38 -0.63 5.36 -6.09
N SER A 39 0.29 4.57 -6.65
CA SER A 39 -0.06 3.46 -7.53
C SER A 39 -0.83 2.36 -6.80
N GLU A 40 -0.38 1.98 -5.60
CA GLU A 40 -1.07 1.00 -4.74
C GLU A 40 -2.49 1.48 -4.40
N GLN A 41 -2.64 2.76 -4.01
CA GLN A 41 -3.96 3.34 -3.76
C GLN A 41 -4.86 3.35 -5.01
N LYS A 42 -4.30 3.59 -6.19
CA LYS A 42 -5.05 3.56 -7.44
C LYS A 42 -5.54 2.15 -7.78
N ASN A 43 -4.65 1.16 -7.73
CA ASN A 43 -5.00 -0.26 -7.93
C ASN A 43 -6.10 -0.68 -6.96
N MET A 44 -6.04 -0.18 -5.74
CA MET A 44 -7.02 -0.48 -4.70
C MET A 44 -8.40 0.16 -4.96
N LYS A 45 -8.44 1.40 -5.47
CA LYS A 45 -9.70 2.02 -5.91
C LYS A 45 -10.32 1.27 -7.09
N GLU A 46 -9.50 0.81 -8.03
CA GLU A 46 -9.96 -0.01 -9.16
C GLU A 46 -10.54 -1.35 -8.67
N TYR A 47 -9.89 -1.98 -7.69
CA TYR A 47 -10.39 -3.18 -7.01
C TYR A 47 -11.75 -2.92 -6.32
N GLU A 48 -11.87 -1.81 -5.58
CA GLU A 48 -13.13 -1.46 -4.89
C GLU A 48 -14.28 -1.28 -5.88
N ILE A 49 -14.05 -0.54 -6.97
CA ILE A 49 -15.04 -0.31 -8.03
C ILE A 49 -15.45 -1.66 -8.65
N ALA A 50 -14.49 -2.55 -8.91
CA ALA A 50 -14.77 -3.86 -9.46
C ALA A 50 -15.65 -4.71 -8.53
N ILE A 51 -15.40 -4.67 -7.21
CA ILE A 51 -16.23 -5.39 -6.23
C ILE A 51 -17.61 -4.75 -6.08
N ASP A 52 -17.71 -3.42 -6.07
CA ASP A 52 -19.00 -2.72 -6.00
C ASP A 52 -19.88 -3.07 -7.20
N ASP A 53 -19.31 -3.04 -8.40
CA ASP A 53 -19.99 -3.46 -9.62
C ASP A 53 -20.43 -4.93 -9.54
N LEU A 54 -19.57 -5.85 -9.06
CA LEU A 54 -19.92 -7.26 -8.93
C LEU A 54 -21.05 -7.51 -7.92
N VAL A 55 -21.09 -6.75 -6.82
CA VAL A 55 -22.10 -6.92 -5.76
C VAL A 55 -23.43 -6.26 -6.12
N ASN A 56 -23.40 -5.14 -6.85
CA ASN A 56 -24.59 -4.34 -7.18
C ASN A 56 -25.23 -4.70 -8.54
N GLN A 57 -24.61 -5.55 -9.35
CA GLN A 57 -25.18 -6.02 -10.61
C GLN A 57 -26.47 -6.83 -10.41
N SER A 58 -27.44 -6.63 -11.29
CA SER A 58 -28.67 -7.43 -11.32
C SER A 58 -28.39 -8.84 -11.84
N LEU A 59 -29.13 -9.84 -11.35
CA LEU A 59 -29.02 -11.24 -11.80
C LEU A 59 -29.23 -11.47 -13.31
N GLU A 60 -29.79 -10.48 -14.02
CA GLU A 60 -30.09 -10.52 -15.45
C GLU A 60 -29.08 -9.75 -16.31
N ALA A 61 -28.12 -9.04 -15.70
CA ALA A 61 -27.08 -8.35 -16.43
C ALA A 61 -26.06 -9.34 -17.00
N GLU A 62 -25.68 -9.17 -18.27
CA GLU A 62 -24.63 -9.95 -18.90
C GLU A 62 -23.32 -9.68 -18.15
N MET A 63 -22.83 -10.67 -17.41
CA MET A 63 -21.64 -10.52 -16.56
C MET A 63 -20.43 -10.18 -17.42
N GLY A 64 -20.04 -8.90 -17.41
CA GLY A 64 -18.74 -8.48 -17.95
C GLY A 64 -17.62 -9.12 -17.13
N ASN A 65 -16.58 -9.64 -17.79
CA ASN A 65 -15.47 -10.31 -17.10
C ASN A 65 -14.54 -9.35 -16.34
N LEU A 66 -14.70 -8.03 -16.51
CA LEU A 66 -13.78 -7.01 -16.00
C LEU A 66 -13.70 -7.04 -14.48
N GLY A 67 -14.84 -7.06 -13.79
CA GLY A 67 -14.87 -7.05 -12.32
C GLY A 67 -14.15 -8.26 -11.72
N SER A 68 -14.43 -9.46 -12.25
CA SER A 68 -13.76 -10.69 -11.82
C SER A 68 -12.27 -10.69 -12.17
N THR A 69 -11.90 -10.22 -13.36
CA THR A 69 -10.50 -10.18 -13.80
C THR A 69 -9.66 -9.23 -12.93
N VAL A 70 -10.19 -8.06 -12.59
CA VAL A 70 -9.50 -7.10 -11.70
C VAL A 70 -9.36 -7.68 -10.29
N THR A 71 -10.42 -8.32 -9.78
CA THR A 71 -10.42 -8.97 -8.47
C THR A 71 -9.40 -10.11 -8.40
N GLU A 72 -9.35 -10.98 -9.41
CA GLU A 72 -8.45 -12.13 -9.48
C GLU A 72 -6.98 -11.74 -9.66
N ASN A 73 -6.71 -10.66 -10.39
CA ASN A 73 -5.34 -10.18 -10.60
C ASN A 73 -4.76 -9.46 -9.36
N THR A 74 -5.61 -9.05 -8.42
CA THR A 74 -5.18 -8.34 -7.19
C THR A 74 -4.70 -9.33 -6.12
N THR A 75 -3.53 -9.95 -6.36
CA THR A 75 -2.96 -11.04 -5.52
C THR A 75 -1.83 -10.61 -4.61
N THR A 76 -1.26 -9.42 -4.81
CA THR A 76 -0.04 -8.98 -4.13
C THR A 76 -0.28 -8.11 -2.91
N ILE A 77 -1.47 -7.50 -2.81
CA ILE A 77 -1.79 -6.53 -1.76
C ILE A 77 -2.47 -7.27 -0.60
N PRO A 78 -1.89 -7.30 0.62
CA PRO A 78 -2.52 -7.90 1.79
C PRO A 78 -3.79 -7.11 2.15
N MET A 79 -4.90 -7.81 2.38
CA MET A 79 -6.18 -7.18 2.67
C MET A 79 -6.87 -7.83 3.86
N ILE A 80 -7.46 -7.01 4.72
CA ILE A 80 -8.38 -7.48 5.76
C ILE A 80 -9.73 -6.79 5.56
N GLU A 81 -10.75 -7.59 5.31
CA GLU A 81 -12.13 -7.19 5.19
C GLU A 81 -12.84 -7.41 6.51
N VAL A 82 -13.55 -6.39 7.00
CA VAL A 82 -14.34 -6.46 8.23
C VAL A 82 -15.77 -6.08 7.93
N ASN A 83 -16.69 -7.04 8.07
CA ASN A 83 -18.11 -6.76 7.87
C ASN A 83 -18.74 -6.07 9.10
N TYR A 84 -19.97 -5.58 8.94
CA TYR A 84 -20.76 -4.93 10.01
C TYR A 84 -21.06 -5.83 11.22
N LYS A 85 -21.02 -7.16 11.05
CA LYS A 85 -21.20 -8.14 12.13
C LYS A 85 -19.90 -8.39 12.90
N GLY A 86 -18.77 -7.86 12.43
CA GLY A 86 -17.45 -8.11 12.98
C GLY A 86 -16.79 -9.39 12.48
N ASP A 87 -17.36 -10.06 11.46
CA ASP A 87 -16.69 -11.16 10.77
C ASP A 87 -15.55 -10.59 9.93
N MET A 88 -14.39 -11.25 10.00
CA MET A 88 -13.18 -10.84 9.30
C MET A 88 -12.80 -11.85 8.24
N LYS A 89 -12.44 -11.37 7.06
CA LYS A 89 -11.83 -12.16 5.99
C LYS A 89 -10.50 -11.53 5.63
N ALA A 90 -9.51 -12.37 5.37
CA ALA A 90 -8.19 -11.93 4.94
C ALA A 90 -7.91 -12.43 3.52
N ARG A 91 -7.13 -11.68 2.75
CA ARG A 91 -6.55 -12.10 1.46
C ARG A 91 -5.07 -11.74 1.42
N ASN A 92 -4.31 -12.51 0.64
CA ASN A 92 -2.88 -12.27 0.38
C ASN A 92 -2.04 -12.15 1.66
N LEU A 93 -2.41 -12.91 2.70
CA LEU A 93 -1.70 -13.03 3.98
C LEU A 93 -1.28 -14.50 4.18
N PRO A 94 -0.29 -14.78 5.05
CA PRO A 94 0.05 -16.15 5.41
C PRO A 94 -1.16 -16.92 5.98
N GLU A 95 -1.33 -18.18 5.58
CA GLU A 95 -2.50 -19.01 5.95
C GLU A 95 -2.73 -19.11 7.48
N HIS A 96 -1.64 -19.19 8.24
CA HIS A 96 -1.66 -19.24 9.70
C HIS A 96 -2.10 -17.94 10.40
N ILE A 97 -2.21 -16.84 9.64
CA ILE A 97 -2.75 -15.53 10.07
C ILE A 97 -4.19 -15.38 9.56
N MET A 98 -4.46 -15.77 8.31
CA MET A 98 -5.79 -15.65 7.69
C MET A 98 -6.90 -16.37 8.48
N ASN A 99 -6.57 -17.52 9.08
CA ASN A 99 -7.52 -18.33 9.84
C ASN A 99 -7.58 -17.97 11.35
N ASP A 100 -6.78 -17.00 11.80
CA ASP A 100 -6.67 -16.63 13.21
C ASP A 100 -7.21 -15.21 13.45
N THR A 101 -8.44 -15.16 13.97
CA THR A 101 -9.15 -13.91 14.28
C THR A 101 -8.39 -13.03 15.29
N ILE A 102 -7.63 -13.61 16.21
CA ILE A 102 -6.87 -12.84 17.22
C ILE A 102 -5.67 -12.16 16.54
N LYS A 103 -4.95 -12.90 15.69
CA LYS A 103 -3.82 -12.35 14.93
C LYS A 103 -4.25 -11.28 13.93
N LEU A 104 -5.40 -11.44 13.27
CA LEU A 104 -5.93 -10.40 12.38
C LEU A 104 -6.22 -9.11 13.14
N ARG A 105 -6.79 -9.20 14.35
CA ARG A 105 -7.03 -8.03 15.20
C ARG A 105 -5.75 -7.37 15.66
N SER A 106 -4.73 -8.14 16.04
CA SER A 106 -3.43 -7.57 16.42
C SER A 106 -2.77 -6.86 15.23
N LEU A 107 -2.84 -7.46 14.04
CA LEU A 107 -2.27 -6.91 12.82
C LEU A 107 -2.96 -5.58 12.41
N ILE A 108 -4.29 -5.52 12.54
CA ILE A 108 -5.04 -4.27 12.35
C ILE A 108 -4.57 -3.17 13.31
N ALA A 109 -4.32 -3.52 14.58
CA ALA A 109 -3.89 -2.56 15.59
C ALA A 109 -2.45 -2.09 15.36
N GLU A 110 -1.56 -3.01 14.98
CA GLU A 110 -0.17 -2.76 14.63
C GLU A 110 -0.07 -1.80 13.45
N TYR A 111 -0.71 -2.14 12.32
CA TYR A 111 -0.68 -1.29 11.15
C TYR A 111 -1.30 0.09 11.39
N ALA A 112 -2.31 0.17 12.28
CA ALA A 112 -2.88 1.44 12.71
C ALA A 112 -1.99 2.32 13.56
N SER A 113 -0.93 1.77 14.11
CA SER A 113 0.09 2.55 14.78
C SER A 113 1.21 3.00 13.83
N GLU A 114 1.43 2.29 12.72
CA GLU A 114 2.57 2.51 11.82
C GLU A 114 2.27 3.48 10.67
N ASN A 115 1.03 3.52 10.18
CA ASN A 115 0.67 4.31 9.01
C ASN A 115 -0.73 4.93 9.12
N GLU A 116 -1.00 5.94 8.29
CA GLU A 116 -2.38 6.43 8.12
C GLU A 116 -3.22 5.34 7.44
N ARG A 117 -4.35 4.99 8.06
CA ARG A 117 -5.32 4.04 7.48
C ARG A 117 -5.79 4.50 6.12
N PHE A 118 -5.65 3.65 5.12
CA PHE A 118 -6.49 3.73 3.94
C PHE A 118 -7.74 2.86 4.18
N VAL A 119 -8.80 3.49 4.69
CA VAL A 119 -10.11 2.81 4.86
C VAL A 119 -10.91 3.02 3.59
N LEU A 120 -11.19 1.93 2.89
CA LEU A 120 -12.19 1.94 1.83
C LEU A 120 -13.56 1.63 2.41
N THR A 121 -14.54 2.48 2.07
CA THR A 121 -15.92 2.38 2.54
C THR A 121 -16.82 2.16 1.34
N MET A 122 -17.30 0.93 1.15
CA MET A 122 -18.26 0.62 0.09
C MET A 122 -19.62 1.25 0.42
N MET A 123 -20.16 2.02 -0.53
CA MET A 123 -21.39 2.81 -0.33
C MET A 123 -22.67 1.95 -0.41
N ALA A 124 -22.58 0.68 -0.82
CA ALA A 124 -23.71 -0.23 -0.84
C ALA A 124 -23.63 -1.28 0.28
N ARG A 125 -24.09 -0.86 1.45
CA ARG A 125 -24.64 -1.69 2.53
C ARG A 125 -23.71 -2.55 3.39
N PHE A 126 -22.57 -3.09 2.96
CA PHE A 126 -21.85 -4.04 3.82
C PHE A 126 -20.34 -4.10 3.55
N SER A 127 -19.53 -3.66 4.54
CA SER A 127 -18.10 -4.00 4.77
C SER A 127 -17.14 -2.80 4.72
N ASN A 128 -16.25 -2.73 5.73
CA ASN A 128 -15.11 -1.82 5.76
C ASN A 128 -13.86 -2.63 5.42
N TYR A 129 -13.10 -2.20 4.42
CA TYR A 129 -11.80 -2.80 4.10
C TYR A 129 -10.70 -2.02 4.81
N LEU A 130 -9.88 -2.73 5.57
CA LEU A 130 -8.67 -2.19 6.18
C LEU A 130 -7.49 -2.67 5.35
N LEU A 131 -6.80 -1.70 4.76
CA LEU A 131 -5.76 -1.89 3.78
C LEU A 131 -4.57 -1.05 4.18
N TRP A 132 -3.40 -1.67 4.08
CA TRP A 132 -2.14 -1.14 4.55
C TRP A 132 -1.07 -1.45 3.51
#